data_AF-A0A820LQ44-F1
#
_entry.id   AF-A0A820LQ44-F1
#
_cell.length_a   1.000
_cell.length_b   1.000
_cell.length_c   1.000
_cell.angle_alpha   90.00
_cell.angle_beta   90.00
_cell.angle_gamma   90.00
#
_symmetry.space_group_name_H-M   'P 1'
#
loop_
_entity.id
_entity.type
_entity.pdbx_description
1 polymer ?
#
loop_
_entity_poly.entity_id
_entity_poly.type
_entity_poly.pdbx_seq_one_letter_code
_entity_poly.pdbx_strand_id
1 'polypeptide(L)'
;VYFVLSGDNDQTQIRLFSDPHRKIFQRGGIDSFIIAVPKSLGLLNYIRIWHDNTGEGSSASWYLKYIIVRDLQTMDKFYFISQQWFAVEKDDGRIERTLPVASEAEKQEFSYVLSKKAYHSVSDGHLWFSIFSRPPSNKFTRVQRCTCC
;
A
#
# COMPACT_ATOMS: atom_id res chain seq x y z
N VAL A 1 8.92 6.57 5.19
CA VAL A 1 8.81 5.95 3.84
C VAL A 1 8.71 7.07 2.82
N TYR A 2 9.63 7.06 1.87
CA TYR A 2 9.78 8.09 0.84
C TYR A 2 9.46 7.50 -0.52
N PHE A 3 9.07 8.35 -1.46
CA PHE A 3 8.84 7.93 -2.84
C PHE A 3 9.11 9.03 -3.86
N VAL A 4 9.31 8.60 -5.11
CA VAL A 4 9.29 9.41 -6.33
C VAL A 4 8.32 8.74 -7.29
N LEU A 5 7.39 9.52 -7.84
CA LEU A 5 6.45 9.05 -8.85
C LEU A 5 6.82 9.67 -10.20
N SER A 6 7.01 8.84 -11.23
CA SER A 6 7.38 9.27 -12.58
C SER A 6 6.26 8.95 -13.56
N GLY A 7 5.96 9.90 -14.44
CA GLY A 7 5.18 9.65 -15.65
C GLY A 7 5.90 10.15 -16.89
N ASP A 8 5.19 10.21 -18.01
CA ASP A 8 5.74 10.61 -19.32
C ASP A 8 6.18 12.08 -19.38
N ASN A 9 5.47 12.96 -18.68
CA ASN A 9 5.68 14.40 -18.80
C ASN A 9 6.63 14.95 -17.74
N ASP A 10 6.62 14.37 -16.53
CA ASP A 10 7.41 14.85 -15.40
C ASP A 10 7.52 13.76 -14.32
N GLN A 11 8.31 14.04 -13.29
CA GLN A 11 8.40 13.25 -12.07
C GLN A 11 8.24 14.13 -10.83
N THR A 12 7.74 13.56 -9.75
CA THR A 12 7.72 14.27 -8.47
C THR A 12 9.14 14.42 -7.91
N GLN A 13 9.35 15.46 -7.11
CA GLN A 13 10.47 15.47 -6.17
C GLN A 13 10.31 14.34 -5.14
N ILE A 14 11.33 14.11 -4.31
CA ILE A 14 11.22 13.19 -3.18
C ILE A 14 10.06 13.63 -2.29
N ARG A 15 9.11 12.73 -2.08
CA ARG A 15 7.97 12.92 -1.20
C ARG A 15 8.07 11.98 -0.02
N LEU A 16 7.61 12.44 1.15
CA LEU A 16 7.51 11.64 2.36
C LEU A 16 6.04 11.30 2.61
N PHE A 17 5.74 10.03 2.84
CA PHE A 17 4.46 9.65 3.44
C PHE A 17 4.51 9.92 4.94
N SER A 18 3.69 10.87 5.41
CA SER A 18 3.59 11.25 6.82
C SER A 18 2.14 11.57 7.15
N ASP A 19 1.74 11.22 8.37
CA ASP A 19 0.44 11.59 8.94
C ASP A 19 0.63 11.82 10.45
N PRO A 20 0.46 13.06 10.96
CA PRO A 20 0.69 13.36 12.37
C PRO A 20 -0.42 12.83 13.29
N HIS A 21 -1.58 12.44 12.75
CA HIS A 21 -2.76 12.08 13.55
C HIS A 21 -2.98 10.58 13.69
N ARG A 22 -2.27 9.75 12.91
CA ARG A 22 -2.39 8.29 12.99
C ARG A 22 -1.06 7.59 12.76
N LYS A 23 -0.94 6.39 13.32
CA LYS A 23 0.18 5.49 12.99
C LYS A 23 0.00 4.98 11.56
N ILE A 24 1.05 5.10 10.76
CA ILE A 24 1.12 4.66 9.36
C ILE A 24 2.10 3.49 9.22
N PHE A 25 1.99 2.72 8.13
CA PHE A 25 2.81 1.56 7.79
C PHE A 25 2.79 0.45 8.86
N GLN A 26 1.66 0.31 9.56
CA GLN A 26 1.48 -0.77 10.52
C GLN A 26 1.36 -2.13 9.82
N ARG A 27 1.80 -3.20 10.47
CA ARG A 27 1.70 -4.57 9.94
C ARG A 27 0.25 -4.90 9.55
N GLY A 28 0.07 -5.35 8.31
CA GLY A 28 -1.26 -5.66 7.76
C GLY A 28 -2.13 -4.43 7.48
N GLY A 29 -1.59 -3.23 7.63
CA GLY A 29 -2.25 -1.97 7.35
C GLY A 29 -2.35 -1.66 5.86
N ILE A 30 -3.37 -0.87 5.51
CA ILE A 30 -3.47 -0.17 4.23
C ILE A 30 -3.62 1.30 4.58
N ASP A 31 -2.71 2.11 4.06
CA ASP A 31 -2.67 3.54 4.27
C ASP A 31 -2.98 4.26 2.96
N SER A 32 -3.84 5.27 3.01
CA SER A 32 -4.21 6.09 1.86
C SER A 32 -3.80 7.54 2.11
N PHE A 33 -3.25 8.17 1.09
CA PHE A 33 -2.75 9.54 1.12
C PHE A 33 -3.26 10.28 -0.12
N ILE A 34 -3.46 11.60 0.01
CA ILE A 34 -3.74 12.49 -1.11
C ILE A 34 -2.50 13.35 -1.31
N ILE A 35 -2.00 13.41 -2.54
CA ILE A 35 -0.80 14.18 -2.90
C ILE A 35 -1.16 15.12 -4.03
N ALA A 36 -0.76 16.38 -3.89
CA ALA A 36 -0.83 17.36 -4.97
C ALA A 36 0.51 17.43 -5.72
N VAL A 37 0.41 17.52 -7.05
CA VAL A 37 1.53 17.77 -7.95
C VAL A 37 1.30 19.08 -8.69
N PRO A 38 2.35 19.90 -8.91
CA PRO A 38 2.19 21.22 -9.53
C PRO A 38 1.85 21.14 -11.03
N LYS A 39 2.19 20.03 -11.69
CA LYS A 39 1.93 19.75 -13.10
C LYS A 39 1.49 18.31 -13.25
N SER A 40 0.72 18.03 -14.31
CA SER A 40 0.36 16.65 -14.66
C SER A 40 1.62 15.84 -14.97
N LEU A 41 1.70 14.63 -14.42
CA LEU A 41 2.80 13.70 -14.69
C LEU A 41 2.62 12.95 -16.02
N GLY A 42 1.44 13.06 -16.67
CA GLY A 42 1.10 12.25 -17.83
C GLY A 42 0.76 10.81 -17.44
N LEU A 43 0.95 9.85 -18.36
CA LEU A 43 0.80 8.43 -18.07
C LEU A 43 1.89 8.02 -17.08
N LEU A 44 1.53 7.34 -16.00
CA LEU A 44 2.51 6.91 -15.00
C LEU A 44 3.34 5.75 -15.53
N ASN A 45 4.64 5.78 -15.21
CA ASN A 45 5.63 4.81 -15.68
C ASN A 45 6.10 3.91 -14.54
N TYR A 46 6.58 4.52 -13.45
CA TYR A 46 7.07 3.79 -12.29
C TYR A 46 6.94 4.62 -11.01
N ILE A 47 6.97 3.92 -9.88
CA ILE A 47 7.17 4.52 -8.56
C ILE A 47 8.45 3.96 -7.95
N ARG A 48 9.36 4.85 -7.54
CA ARG A 48 10.51 4.50 -6.71
C ARG A 48 10.11 4.72 -5.27
N ILE A 49 10.25 3.71 -4.41
CA ILE A 49 9.84 3.76 -3.01
C ILE A 49 10.91 3.15 -2.09
N TRP A 50 11.12 3.77 -0.94
CA TRP A 50 12.11 3.33 0.04
C TRP A 50 11.80 3.79 1.46
N HIS A 51 12.56 3.27 2.42
CA HIS A 51 12.59 3.78 3.79
C HIS A 51 14.03 3.94 4.26
N ASP A 52 14.20 4.57 5.41
CA ASP A 52 15.50 4.86 6.04
C ASP A 52 15.94 3.79 7.05
N ASN A 53 15.26 2.63 7.03
CA ASN A 53 15.46 1.53 7.99
C ASN A 53 15.35 1.95 9.47
N THR A 54 14.63 3.03 9.77
CA THR A 54 14.36 3.43 11.16
C THR A 54 13.42 2.44 11.85
N GLY A 55 13.69 2.17 13.13
CA GLY A 55 12.96 1.20 13.95
C GLY A 55 13.87 0.11 14.52
N GLU A 56 13.44 -0.55 15.59
CA GLU A 56 14.22 -1.60 16.25
C GLU A 56 13.82 -3.00 15.77
N GLY A 57 14.83 -3.80 15.41
CA GLY A 57 14.67 -5.18 14.99
C GLY A 57 13.69 -5.33 13.83
N SER A 58 12.73 -6.25 13.99
CA SER A 58 11.71 -6.54 12.96
C SER A 58 10.71 -5.40 12.71
N SER A 59 10.76 -4.32 13.50
CA SER A 59 9.91 -3.13 13.28
C SER A 59 10.39 -2.27 12.11
N ALA A 60 11.66 -2.42 11.71
CA ALA A 60 12.22 -1.75 10.53
C ALA A 60 11.91 -2.51 9.22
N SER A 61 11.63 -3.83 9.29
CA SER A 61 11.27 -4.60 8.09
C SER A 61 9.87 -4.25 7.60
N TRP A 62 9.74 -3.93 6.32
CA TRP A 62 8.46 -3.62 5.72
C TRP A 62 8.16 -4.52 4.52
N TYR A 63 7.04 -5.23 4.53
CA TYR A 63 6.59 -6.02 3.37
C TYR A 63 5.57 -5.21 2.56
N LEU A 64 5.93 -4.83 1.34
CA LEU A 64 5.05 -4.10 0.45
C LEU A 64 4.38 -5.06 -0.53
N LYS A 65 3.07 -5.23 -0.42
CA LYS A 65 2.32 -6.08 -1.35
C LYS A 65 2.08 -5.36 -2.69
N TYR A 66 1.51 -4.15 -2.64
CA TYR A 66 1.16 -3.36 -3.82
C TYR A 66 0.90 -1.89 -3.46
N ILE A 67 0.92 -1.02 -4.47
CA ILE A 67 0.50 0.39 -4.40
C ILE A 67 -0.53 0.62 -5.51
N ILE A 68 -1.56 1.40 -5.22
CA ILE A 68 -2.51 1.89 -6.23
C ILE A 68 -2.44 3.40 -6.22
N VAL A 69 -2.12 3.99 -7.37
CA VAL A 69 -2.23 5.43 -7.59
C VAL A 69 -3.48 5.67 -8.41
N ARG A 70 -4.33 6.59 -7.94
CA ARG A 70 -5.50 7.04 -8.67
C ARG A 70 -5.31 8.51 -9.01
N ASP A 71 -5.40 8.85 -10.29
CA ASP A 71 -5.54 10.24 -10.72
C ASP A 71 -6.99 10.68 -10.43
N LEU A 72 -7.16 11.74 -9.65
CA LEU A 72 -8.49 12.24 -9.26
C LEU A 72 -9.13 13.12 -10.34
N GLN A 73 -8.36 13.58 -11.33
CA GLN A 73 -8.84 14.39 -12.45
C GLN A 73 -9.34 13.49 -13.59
N THR A 74 -8.58 12.44 -13.94
CA THR A 74 -8.95 11.52 -15.03
C THR A 74 -9.67 10.26 -14.55
N MET A 75 -9.61 9.97 -13.24
CA MET A 75 -10.11 8.73 -12.62
C MET A 75 -9.33 7.46 -12.98
N ASP A 76 -8.19 7.59 -13.67
CA ASP A 76 -7.32 6.47 -14.02
C ASP A 76 -6.68 5.83 -12.79
N LYS A 77 -6.48 4.51 -12.86
CA LYS A 77 -5.84 3.72 -11.79
C LYS A 77 -4.61 3.02 -12.31
N PHE A 78 -3.50 3.27 -11.64
CA PHE A 78 -2.20 2.67 -11.90
C PHE A 78 -1.85 1.74 -10.74
N TYR A 79 -1.48 0.51 -11.07
CA TYR A 79 -1.17 -0.54 -10.10
C TYR A 79 0.33 -0.77 -10.13
N PHE A 80 0.96 -0.83 -8.96
CA PHE A 80 2.37 -1.17 -8.80
C PHE A 80 2.46 -2.37 -7.87
N ILE A 81 2.83 -3.53 -8.41
CA ILE A 81 2.87 -4.79 -7.67
C ILE A 81 4.31 -5.03 -7.21
N SER A 82 4.52 -5.41 -5.95
CA SER A 82 5.86 -5.69 -5.41
C SER A 82 5.95 -7.07 -4.81
N GLN A 83 5.15 -7.37 -3.78
CA GLN A 83 5.14 -8.66 -3.07
C GLN A 83 6.50 -9.06 -2.49
N GLN A 84 7.29 -8.10 -2.02
CA GLN A 84 8.65 -8.31 -1.53
C GLN A 84 8.92 -7.58 -0.21
N TRP A 85 9.91 -8.05 0.55
CA TRP A 85 10.42 -7.33 1.71
C TRP A 85 11.31 -6.15 1.30
N PHE A 86 11.16 -5.06 2.03
CA PHE A 86 12.01 -3.88 2.08
C PHE A 86 12.66 -3.91 3.47
N ALA A 87 13.81 -4.56 3.55
CA ALA A 87 14.48 -4.86 4.82
C ALA A 87 15.92 -5.27 4.56
N VAL A 88 16.85 -4.85 5.42
CA VAL A 88 18.28 -5.20 5.28
C VAL A 88 18.53 -6.67 5.64
N GLU A 89 17.70 -7.22 6.52
CA GLU A 89 17.82 -8.56 7.08
C GLU A 89 16.90 -9.61 6.44
N LYS A 90 16.16 -9.27 5.38
CA LYS A 90 15.24 -10.19 4.67
C LYS A 90 15.40 -10.09 3.15
N ASP A 91 14.95 -11.13 2.45
CA ASP A 91 15.01 -11.27 0.99
C ASP A 91 16.39 -10.93 0.42
N ASP A 92 16.49 -9.91 -0.43
CA ASP A 92 17.71 -9.45 -1.09
C ASP A 92 18.44 -8.32 -0.32
N GLY A 93 18.00 -8.01 0.91
CA GLY A 93 18.58 -6.98 1.75
C GLY A 93 18.31 -5.54 1.30
N ARG A 94 17.44 -5.32 0.31
CA ARG A 94 17.18 -3.97 -0.23
C ARG A 94 16.01 -3.30 0.50
N ILE A 95 16.19 -2.01 0.78
CA ILE A 95 15.17 -1.14 1.40
C ILE A 95 14.55 -0.13 0.41
N GLU A 96 14.91 -0.26 -0.87
CA GLU A 96 14.50 0.60 -1.97
C GLU A 96 14.19 -0.24 -3.20
N ARG A 97 13.11 0.11 -3.91
CA ARG A 97 12.78 -0.46 -5.22
C ARG A 97 12.13 0.55 -6.15
N THR A 98 12.33 0.33 -7.44
CA THR A 98 11.58 0.96 -8.52
C THR A 98 10.59 -0.05 -9.09
N LEU A 99 9.31 0.26 -8.97
CA LEU A 99 8.21 -0.59 -9.41
C LEU A 99 7.57 0.03 -10.66
N PRO A 100 7.57 -0.67 -11.82
CA PRO A 100 6.86 -0.18 -12.99
C PRO A 100 5.35 -0.31 -12.81
N VAL A 101 4.58 0.45 -13.61
CA VAL A 101 3.14 0.22 -13.72
C VAL A 101 2.90 -1.21 -14.22
N ALA A 102 2.04 -1.92 -13.50
CA ALA A 102 1.67 -3.29 -13.81
C ALA A 102 0.92 -3.37 -15.15
N SER A 103 1.30 -4.38 -15.93
CA SER A 103 0.61 -4.78 -17.15
C SER A 103 -0.78 -5.32 -16.85
N GLU A 104 -1.63 -5.42 -17.88
CA GLU A 104 -2.99 -5.93 -17.71
C GLU A 104 -3.03 -7.38 -17.22
N ALA A 105 -2.08 -8.21 -17.66
CA ALA A 105 -1.93 -9.59 -17.19
C ALA A 105 -1.61 -9.64 -15.68
N GLU A 106 -0.65 -8.83 -15.23
CA GLU A 106 -0.29 -8.75 -13.80
C GLU A 106 -1.45 -8.19 -12.96
N LYS A 107 -2.22 -7.23 -13.49
CA LYS A 107 -3.44 -6.74 -12.82
C LYS A 107 -4.50 -7.84 -12.69
N GLN A 108 -4.71 -8.65 -13.72
CA GLN A 108 -5.68 -9.75 -13.70
C GLN A 108 -5.27 -10.83 -12.71
N GLU A 109 -4.00 -11.24 -12.74
CA GLU A 109 -3.45 -12.20 -11.77
C GLU A 109 -3.56 -11.65 -10.35
N PHE A 110 -3.17 -10.39 -10.15
CA PHE A 110 -3.28 -9.73 -8.85
C PHE A 110 -4.72 -9.60 -8.38
N SER A 111 -5.65 -9.23 -9.26
CA SER A 111 -7.08 -9.14 -8.97
C SER A 111 -7.65 -10.50 -8.59
N TYR A 112 -7.24 -11.56 -9.30
CA TYR A 112 -7.60 -12.94 -8.97
C TYR A 112 -7.05 -13.37 -7.60
N VAL A 113 -5.78 -13.06 -7.30
CA VAL A 113 -5.18 -13.35 -5.98
C VAL A 113 -5.83 -12.52 -4.87
N LEU A 114 -6.14 -11.24 -5.14
CA LEU A 114 -6.81 -10.35 -4.19
C LEU A 114 -8.24 -10.83 -3.95
N SER A 115 -8.99 -11.15 -4.99
CA SER A 115 -10.36 -11.64 -4.89
C SER A 115 -10.40 -13.01 -4.21
N LYS A 116 -9.45 -13.92 -4.46
CA LYS A 116 -9.36 -15.21 -3.76
C LYS A 116 -9.05 -15.01 -2.26
N LYS A 117 -8.09 -14.15 -1.93
CA LYS A 117 -7.75 -13.83 -0.52
C LYS A 117 -8.86 -13.04 0.18
N ALA A 118 -9.53 -12.14 -0.52
CA ALA A 118 -10.66 -11.38 -0.03
C ALA A 118 -11.88 -12.28 0.12
N TYR A 119 -12.18 -13.13 -0.85
CA TYR A 119 -13.25 -14.15 -0.83
C TYR A 119 -13.07 -15.06 0.37
N HIS A 120 -11.91 -15.67 0.61
CA HIS A 120 -11.70 -16.43 1.85
C HIS A 120 -11.81 -15.58 3.14
N SER A 121 -11.64 -14.26 3.06
CA SER A 121 -11.82 -13.34 4.20
C SER A 121 -13.25 -12.78 4.34
N VAL A 122 -14.10 -12.88 3.32
CA VAL A 122 -15.44 -12.25 3.26
C VAL A 122 -16.57 -13.22 2.90
N SER A 123 -16.28 -14.40 2.33
CA SER A 123 -17.27 -15.39 1.89
C SER A 123 -17.93 -16.12 3.06
N ASP A 124 -17.26 -16.19 4.21
CA ASP A 124 -17.86 -16.59 5.47
C ASP A 124 -18.29 -15.33 6.23
N GLY A 125 -19.38 -14.71 5.75
CA GLY A 125 -20.00 -13.51 6.32
C GLY A 125 -20.57 -13.71 7.72
N HIS A 126 -19.72 -14.00 8.70
CA HIS A 126 -20.06 -14.01 10.11
C HIS A 126 -19.38 -12.83 10.83
N LEU A 127 -20.20 -12.07 11.57
CA LEU A 127 -19.85 -10.86 12.34
C LEU A 127 -18.53 -10.97 13.13
N TRP A 128 -18.21 -12.18 13.59
CA TRP A 128 -17.00 -12.57 14.31
C TRP A 128 -15.69 -12.25 13.58
N PHE A 129 -15.62 -12.37 12.25
CA PHE A 129 -14.38 -12.05 11.52
C PHE A 129 -14.05 -10.56 11.53
N SER A 130 -15.05 -9.69 11.70
CA SER A 130 -14.83 -8.25 11.80
C SER A 130 -14.11 -7.83 13.09
N ILE A 131 -14.20 -8.67 14.12
CA ILE A 131 -13.48 -8.54 15.39
C ILE A 131 -12.00 -8.93 15.17
N PHE A 132 -11.70 -10.05 14.51
CA PHE A 132 -10.32 -10.53 14.34
C PHE A 132 -9.56 -9.88 13.18
N SER A 133 -10.21 -9.55 12.08
CA SER A 133 -9.57 -9.03 10.86
C SER A 133 -9.72 -7.52 10.68
N ARG A 134 -9.97 -6.78 11.77
CA ARG A 134 -10.08 -5.31 11.73
C ARG A 134 -8.84 -4.68 11.10
N PRO A 135 -8.99 -3.89 10.01
CA PRO A 135 -7.90 -3.09 9.48
C PRO A 135 -7.39 -2.11 10.57
N PRO A 136 -6.07 -1.96 10.76
CA PRO A 136 -5.51 -1.07 11.77
C PRO A 136 -6.00 0.39 11.66
N SER A 137 -6.42 0.81 10.47
CA SER A 137 -6.92 2.16 10.16
C SER A 137 -8.36 2.45 10.59
N ASN A 138 -9.17 1.44 10.93
CA ASN A 138 -10.59 1.66 11.26
C ASN A 138 -10.73 2.18 12.69
N LYS A 139 -11.51 3.23 12.96
CA LYS A 139 -11.73 3.78 14.32
C LYS A 139 -12.60 2.89 15.23
N PHE A 140 -13.45 2.04 14.67
CA PHE A 140 -14.34 1.14 15.43
C PHE A 140 -13.55 -0.06 15.95
N THR A 141 -13.43 -0.17 17.26
CA THR A 141 -12.52 -1.13 17.91
C THR A 141 -13.06 -2.56 17.88
N ARG A 142 -12.17 -3.54 18.10
CA ARG A 142 -12.57 -4.94 18.22
C ARG A 142 -13.64 -5.15 19.30
N VAL A 143 -13.47 -4.47 20.44
CA VAL A 143 -14.41 -4.51 21.57
C VAL A 143 -15.77 -3.92 21.19
N GLN A 144 -15.78 -2.78 20.50
CA GLN A 144 -17.03 -2.17 20.02
C GLN A 144 -17.76 -3.04 18.98
N ARG A 145 -17.04 -3.88 18.23
CA ARG A 145 -17.64 -4.87 17.32
C ARG A 145 -18.23 -6.06 18.07
N CYS A 146 -17.60 -6.49 19.17
CA CYS A 146 -18.17 -7.53 20.05
C CYS A 146 -19.51 -7.10 20.67
N THR A 147 -19.69 -5.80 20.96
CA THR A 147 -20.93 -5.29 21.58
C THR A 147 -22.10 -5.14 20.60
N CYS A 148 -21.85 -5.26 19.30
CA CYS A 148 -22.89 -5.17 18.25
C CYS A 148 -23.31 -6.55 17.71
N CYS A 149 -22.80 -7.63 18.30
CA CYS A 149 -23.16 -9.01 17.98
C CYS A 149 -24.14 -9.56 19.03
#